data_AF-A0A316RW18-F1
#
_entry.id   AF-A0A316RW18-F1
#
_cell.length_a   1.000
_cell.length_b   1.000
_cell.length_c   1.000
_cell.angle_alpha   90.00
_cell.angle_beta   90.00
_cell.angle_gamma   90.00
#
_symmetry.space_group_name_H-M   'P 1'
#
loop_
_entity.id
_entity.type
_entity.pdbx_description
1 polymer ?
#
loop_
_entity_poly.entity_id
_entity_poly.type
_entity_poly.pdbx_seq_one_letter_code
_entity_poly.pdbx_strand_id
1 'polypeptide(L)'
;MGTTHAIRTQQKKARLLSLLLCLLMLLGSVTELAACTSGDTTETASAAPSGTEQTTDVPSSATATQGEPEGTTEPETESSSAEDTSVETNDATESETESSSAEDTSVETNDATESETAEIETSGEADRKGKEFRILSATRAPADMASSNCFLEGEQNTAGTINEAVHERNTAVELELDVALTFSHADADKSDIQSEIKRLVMSGTDAYDLVISELLPFASLANDGTFRNILSSEFTGFDFENKPYWYKEYMDDLRLVNGYEYLLAGDFFIDVLRSSHLLLFNKEMYRDHYRRDPGEVFEWVLNYEWTYEKLNGIITDMYLDKNGNSRRDYGDRWGLSISDLRSAKIGFIVSADPGLVSRSEDGTPRIVLGDTSRMADLTQRLSLLLFNSSCYISDAAGGNSLRDFTEGSALLCEGHRLGSLENTALLDMKEGAGVLPHPQLYASDKRYITATSNTANVGAILLTAKDEAFISTVIQALNRETASRLIPKYYRDALKLRYDADPYTAGMIRILHDNIGGSFMLAYGNQAIDGSGDPVGTVSESVTGRIKRYNTN
;
A
#
# COMPACT_ATOMS: atom_id res chain seq x y z
N MET A 1 -6.67 48.14 -18.99
CA MET A 1 -5.81 47.17 -19.72
C MET A 1 -4.70 46.53 -18.86
N GLY A 2 -4.29 47.09 -17.71
CA GLY A 2 -3.23 46.51 -16.86
C GLY A 2 -3.62 45.30 -16.00
N THR A 3 -4.88 45.19 -15.57
CA THR A 3 -5.37 44.12 -14.68
C THR A 3 -5.49 42.75 -15.36
N THR A 4 -5.93 42.72 -16.62
CA THR A 4 -6.06 41.47 -17.41
C THR A 4 -4.70 40.85 -17.74
N HIS A 5 -3.66 41.68 -17.88
CA HIS A 5 -2.30 41.22 -18.15
C HIS A 5 -1.63 40.65 -16.90
N ALA A 6 -1.87 41.25 -15.72
CA ALA A 6 -1.36 40.73 -14.44
C ALA A 6 -1.98 39.37 -14.06
N ILE A 7 -3.28 39.19 -14.29
CA ILE A 7 -3.99 37.92 -14.05
C ILE A 7 -3.49 36.81 -14.98
N ARG A 8 -3.29 37.10 -16.28
CA ARG A 8 -2.70 36.14 -17.24
C ARG A 8 -1.27 35.75 -16.87
N THR A 9 -0.48 36.69 -16.33
CA THR A 9 0.89 36.41 -15.89
C THR A 9 0.92 35.60 -14.60
N GLN A 10 -0.01 35.81 -13.67
CA GLN A 10 -0.16 34.97 -12.48
C GLN A 10 -0.65 33.55 -12.82
N GLN A 11 -1.63 33.40 -13.73
CA GLN A 11 -2.06 32.07 -14.20
C GLN A 11 -0.94 31.32 -14.93
N LYS A 12 -0.10 32.00 -15.71
CA LYS A 12 1.08 31.39 -16.34
C LYS A 12 2.14 30.96 -15.32
N LYS A 13 2.38 31.76 -14.28
CA LYS A 13 3.29 31.42 -13.19
C LYS A 13 2.77 30.27 -12.33
N ALA A 14 1.46 30.24 -12.03
CA ALA A 14 0.83 29.13 -11.33
C ALA A 14 0.87 27.84 -12.16
N ARG A 15 0.60 27.90 -13.47
CA ARG A 15 0.77 26.74 -14.38
C ARG A 15 2.21 26.27 -14.46
N LEU A 16 3.19 27.18 -14.53
CA LEU A 16 4.61 26.82 -14.57
C LEU A 16 5.07 26.21 -13.24
N LEU A 17 4.62 26.76 -12.10
CA LEU A 17 4.94 26.25 -10.76
C LEU A 17 4.25 24.91 -10.49
N SER A 18 3.02 24.73 -10.99
CA SER A 18 2.28 23.47 -10.90
C SER A 18 2.86 22.39 -11.82
N LEU A 19 3.29 22.74 -13.03
CA LEU A 19 4.07 21.86 -13.91
C LEU A 19 5.42 21.52 -13.26
N LEU A 20 6.09 22.47 -12.62
CA LEU A 20 7.34 22.25 -11.90
C LEU A 20 7.13 21.38 -10.65
N LEU A 21 6.01 21.50 -9.93
CA LEU A 21 5.64 20.64 -8.79
C LEU A 21 5.27 19.23 -9.24
N CYS A 22 4.54 19.08 -10.35
CA CYS A 22 4.32 17.78 -10.97
C CYS A 22 5.64 17.19 -11.47
N LEU A 23 6.50 17.99 -12.12
CA LEU A 23 7.85 17.56 -12.50
C LEU A 23 8.68 17.17 -11.28
N LEU A 24 8.64 17.91 -10.17
CA LEU A 24 9.38 17.63 -8.94
C LEU A 24 8.84 16.39 -8.20
N MET A 25 7.52 16.19 -8.22
CA MET A 25 6.90 14.96 -7.72
C MET A 25 7.26 13.76 -8.61
N LEU A 26 7.39 13.95 -9.92
CA LEU A 26 7.77 12.93 -10.89
C LEU A 26 9.31 12.67 -10.94
N LEU A 27 10.16 13.68 -10.76
CA LEU A 27 11.63 13.66 -10.88
C LEU A 27 12.37 13.46 -9.54
N GLY A 28 11.68 13.03 -8.48
CA GLY A 28 12.26 12.87 -7.14
C GLY A 28 13.40 11.84 -6.98
N SER A 29 14.16 11.52 -8.04
CA SER A 29 15.26 10.54 -8.06
C SER A 29 16.64 11.11 -8.44
N VAL A 30 16.79 12.43 -8.67
CA VAL A 30 18.11 12.97 -9.09
C VAL A 30 19.17 12.89 -7.98
N THR A 31 18.80 12.73 -6.71
CA THR A 31 19.78 12.62 -5.61
C THR A 31 20.37 11.21 -5.43
N GLU A 32 19.78 10.16 -6.00
CA GLU A 32 20.30 8.79 -5.86
C GLU A 32 21.36 8.43 -6.92
N LEU A 33 21.40 9.12 -8.06
CA LEU A 33 22.41 8.84 -9.10
C LEU A 33 23.80 9.42 -8.78
N ALA A 34 23.88 10.42 -7.91
CA ALA A 34 25.15 11.05 -7.49
C ALA A 34 25.86 10.29 -6.36
N ALA A 35 25.12 9.52 -5.55
CA ALA A 35 25.72 8.70 -4.48
C ALA A 35 26.33 7.39 -5.01
N CYS A 36 25.84 6.88 -6.15
CA CYS A 36 26.31 5.63 -6.76
C CYS A 36 27.45 5.79 -7.78
N THR A 37 27.93 7.01 -8.05
CA THR A 37 28.92 7.28 -9.13
C THR A 37 30.24 7.90 -8.66
N SER A 38 30.43 8.18 -7.37
CA SER A 38 31.73 8.67 -6.86
C SER A 38 32.61 7.54 -6.32
N GLY A 39 32.90 6.57 -7.20
CA GLY A 39 34.00 5.62 -7.06
C GLY A 39 35.17 6.05 -7.94
N ASP A 40 36.13 6.77 -7.33
CA ASP A 40 37.52 7.06 -7.70
C ASP A 40 37.94 7.34 -9.17
N THR A 41 38.62 8.47 -9.38
CA THR A 41 40.05 8.51 -9.73
C THR A 41 40.50 9.92 -10.15
N THR A 42 41.26 10.60 -9.29
CA THR A 42 42.28 11.57 -9.76
C THR A 42 43.53 11.43 -8.90
N GLU A 43 44.53 10.75 -9.46
CA GLU A 43 45.93 10.93 -9.05
C GLU A 43 46.34 12.39 -9.30
N THR A 44 46.79 13.09 -8.27
CA THR A 44 47.99 13.93 -8.40
C THR A 44 48.69 14.10 -7.05
N ALA A 45 50.01 14.03 -7.10
CA ALA A 45 50.92 13.71 -6.03
C ALA A 45 51.19 14.82 -4.99
N SER A 46 51.77 14.36 -3.87
CA SER A 46 52.75 15.06 -3.01
C SER A 46 52.24 16.08 -1.99
N ALA A 47 52.18 15.67 -0.71
CA ALA A 47 53.24 15.93 0.29
C ALA A 47 52.71 15.65 1.71
N ALA A 48 53.39 14.79 2.46
CA ALA A 48 53.30 14.71 3.91
C ALA A 48 53.95 15.99 4.54
N PRO A 49 53.67 16.37 5.80
CA PRO A 49 54.15 15.58 6.94
C PRO A 49 53.30 15.57 8.23
N SER A 50 53.59 14.53 9.01
CA SER A 50 53.76 14.46 10.48
C SER A 50 52.59 14.66 11.44
N GLY A 51 52.47 13.70 12.37
CA GLY A 51 52.20 14.00 13.79
C GLY A 51 51.15 13.09 14.44
N THR A 52 51.50 11.86 14.79
CA THR A 52 51.75 11.36 16.17
C THR A 52 50.54 10.67 16.81
N GLU A 53 50.83 9.48 17.33
CA GLU A 53 50.00 8.58 18.14
C GLU A 53 49.38 9.24 19.38
N GLN A 54 48.19 8.80 19.79
CA GLN A 54 48.08 8.12 21.08
C GLN A 54 46.76 7.36 21.25
N THR A 55 46.92 6.08 21.55
CA THR A 55 45.97 5.14 22.13
C THR A 55 45.65 5.49 23.59
N THR A 56 44.48 5.12 24.08
CA THR A 56 44.36 4.39 25.36
C THR A 56 42.95 3.83 25.58
N ASP A 57 42.96 2.57 25.98
CA ASP A 57 41.87 1.68 26.36
C ASP A 57 41.19 2.04 27.71
N VAL A 58 39.87 1.72 27.78
CA VAL A 58 39.03 1.00 28.80
C VAL A 58 39.57 0.89 30.26
N PRO A 59 38.79 0.72 31.38
CA PRO A 59 37.42 0.18 31.47
C PRO A 59 36.47 0.62 32.65
N SER A 60 35.20 0.19 32.52
CA SER A 60 34.26 -0.42 33.50
C SER A 60 34.18 0.02 34.98
N SER A 61 32.96 0.25 35.48
CA SER A 61 32.40 -0.51 36.64
C SER A 61 30.94 -0.19 36.94
N ALA A 62 30.20 -1.22 37.34
CA ALA A 62 28.84 -1.22 37.86
C ALA A 62 28.83 -1.02 39.39
N THR A 63 27.72 -0.56 39.99
CA THR A 63 27.22 -1.03 41.31
C THR A 63 25.75 -0.60 41.50
N ALA A 64 24.93 -1.55 42.00
CA ALA A 64 23.56 -1.37 42.47
C ALA A 64 23.52 -1.15 43.99
N THR A 65 22.53 -0.42 44.54
CA THR A 65 22.03 -0.68 45.91
C THR A 65 20.59 -0.13 46.13
N GLN A 66 19.83 -0.90 46.91
CA GLN A 66 18.45 -0.73 47.38
C GLN A 66 18.25 0.44 48.37
N GLY A 67 16.98 0.85 48.57
CA GLY A 67 16.51 1.53 49.79
C GLY A 67 15.06 2.05 49.74
N GLU A 68 14.14 1.31 50.37
CA GLU A 68 12.89 1.79 51.04
C GLU A 68 13.14 1.73 52.57
N PRO A 69 12.34 2.32 53.51
CA PRO A 69 10.86 2.48 53.51
C PRO A 69 10.28 3.73 54.25
N GLU A 70 8.95 3.68 54.53
CA GLU A 70 8.08 4.49 55.43
C GLU A 70 7.52 5.81 54.83
N GLY A 71 6.23 6.15 54.84
CA GLY A 71 5.00 5.67 55.51
C GLY A 71 4.32 6.84 56.24
N THR A 72 3.08 7.23 55.88
CA THR A 72 1.99 7.74 56.79
C THR A 72 0.75 8.34 56.07
N THR A 73 -0.41 7.70 56.31
CA THR A 73 -1.76 8.22 56.68
C THR A 73 -2.50 9.29 55.85
N GLU A 74 -3.58 8.85 55.16
CA GLU A 74 -5.03 9.19 55.28
C GLU A 74 -5.49 10.40 56.15
N PRO A 75 -6.70 11.01 55.91
CA PRO A 75 -7.95 10.28 55.69
C PRO A 75 -9.00 10.85 54.68
N GLU A 76 -9.97 9.97 54.44
CA GLU A 76 -11.25 10.13 53.75
C GLU A 76 -12.24 11.11 54.42
N THR A 77 -13.21 11.60 53.65
CA THR A 77 -14.56 11.91 54.13
C THR A 77 -15.60 11.62 53.05
N GLU A 78 -16.50 10.66 53.35
CA GLU A 78 -17.80 10.42 52.70
C GLU A 78 -18.80 11.54 53.04
N SER A 79 -19.82 11.73 52.17
CA SER A 79 -21.18 12.07 52.61
C SER A 79 -22.23 11.76 51.52
N SER A 80 -22.92 10.63 51.69
CA SER A 80 -24.38 10.47 51.77
C SER A 80 -25.30 11.58 51.21
N SER A 81 -26.24 11.23 50.31
CA SER A 81 -27.66 10.98 50.68
C SER A 81 -28.54 10.67 49.45
N ALA A 82 -29.46 9.70 49.60
CA ALA A 82 -30.52 9.33 48.68
C ALA A 82 -31.90 9.69 49.27
N GLU A 83 -32.90 9.93 48.40
CA GLU A 83 -34.37 9.76 48.59
C GLU A 83 -35.05 10.23 47.27
N ASP A 84 -35.60 9.36 46.42
CA ASP A 84 -36.95 8.74 46.42
C ASP A 84 -38.12 9.75 46.32
N THR A 85 -38.88 9.75 45.20
CA THR A 85 -40.35 9.51 45.16
C THR A 85 -41.02 9.71 43.78
N SER A 86 -41.77 8.68 43.39
CA SER A 86 -43.14 8.63 42.80
C SER A 86 -43.60 9.37 41.52
N VAL A 87 -44.04 8.52 40.58
CA VAL A 87 -45.17 8.53 39.61
C VAL A 87 -46.38 9.46 39.87
N GLU A 88 -46.90 10.10 38.80
CA GLU A 88 -48.34 10.28 38.39
C GLU A 88 -48.38 11.04 37.02
N THR A 89 -48.71 10.39 35.88
CA THR A 89 -50.02 10.29 35.16
C THR A 89 -50.64 11.57 34.54
N ASN A 90 -50.76 11.50 33.20
CA ASN A 90 -51.85 11.91 32.28
C ASN A 90 -52.37 13.38 32.19
N ASP A 91 -52.31 13.94 30.97
CA ASP A 91 -53.47 14.38 30.15
C ASP A 91 -52.96 14.75 28.72
N ALA A 92 -53.21 13.94 27.68
CA ALA A 92 -54.26 14.06 26.66
C ALA A 92 -54.45 15.47 26.03
N THR A 93 -54.30 15.59 24.70
CA THR A 93 -55.42 15.80 23.75
C THR A 93 -54.92 15.88 22.29
N GLU A 94 -55.47 14.95 21.49
CA GLU A 94 -55.74 14.84 20.05
C GLU A 94 -55.31 15.91 19.01
N SER A 95 -54.79 15.42 17.88
CA SER A 95 -55.42 15.62 16.55
C SER A 95 -54.93 14.57 15.53
N GLU A 96 -55.84 13.67 15.17
CA GLU A 96 -56.16 13.09 13.83
C GLU A 96 -55.48 13.68 12.58
N THR A 97 -55.25 13.04 11.41
CA THR A 97 -55.36 11.69 10.77
C THR A 97 -54.77 11.91 9.35
N GLU A 98 -53.93 11.06 8.74
CA GLU A 98 -54.20 10.07 7.66
C GLU A 98 -52.81 9.59 7.15
N SER A 99 -52.37 8.34 7.40
CA SER A 99 -52.65 7.10 6.65
C SER A 99 -52.14 7.07 5.20
N SER A 100 -51.06 6.29 4.96
CA SER A 100 -51.00 5.35 3.82
C SER A 100 -49.73 4.47 3.84
N SER A 101 -49.98 3.16 4.02
CA SER A 101 -49.27 2.01 3.44
C SER A 101 -47.83 1.71 3.89
N ALA A 102 -47.75 0.83 4.89
CA ALA A 102 -46.60 -0.04 5.12
C ALA A 102 -46.59 -1.17 4.06
N GLU A 103 -45.45 -1.35 3.41
CA GLU A 103 -45.10 -2.60 2.73
C GLU A 103 -43.97 -3.23 3.55
N ASP A 104 -44.34 -4.32 4.21
CA ASP A 104 -43.49 -5.21 4.98
C ASP A 104 -42.59 -5.96 3.99
N THR A 105 -41.27 -5.81 4.12
CA THR A 105 -40.32 -6.70 3.47
C THR A 105 -39.21 -6.96 4.46
N SER A 106 -39.41 -8.03 5.22
CA SER A 106 -38.39 -8.77 5.95
C SER A 106 -37.16 -9.00 5.07
N VAL A 107 -36.07 -8.29 5.34
CA VAL A 107 -34.76 -8.61 4.76
C VAL A 107 -34.19 -9.76 5.58
N GLU A 108 -34.25 -10.95 5.00
CA GLU A 108 -33.56 -12.14 5.47
C GLU A 108 -32.06 -11.85 5.62
N THR A 109 -31.55 -12.15 6.80
CA THR A 109 -30.13 -12.23 7.11
C THR A 109 -29.59 -13.51 6.50
N ASN A 110 -28.99 -13.42 5.30
CA ASN A 110 -28.21 -14.52 4.74
C ASN A 110 -26.77 -14.43 5.25
N ASP A 111 -26.56 -15.13 6.35
CA ASP A 111 -25.25 -15.53 6.84
C ASP A 111 -24.74 -16.76 6.07
N ALA A 112 -23.42 -16.90 5.99
CA ALA A 112 -22.64 -17.99 5.39
C ALA A 112 -22.74 -18.20 3.87
N THR A 113 -21.86 -17.52 3.11
CA THR A 113 -21.39 -18.06 1.83
C THR A 113 -20.52 -19.28 2.11
N GLU A 114 -21.06 -20.47 1.84
CA GLU A 114 -20.28 -21.71 1.71
C GLU A 114 -19.10 -21.46 0.76
N SER A 115 -17.89 -21.75 1.25
CA SER A 115 -16.71 -21.86 0.41
C SER A 115 -16.90 -23.05 -0.51
N GLU A 116 -17.24 -22.80 -1.78
CA GLU A 116 -17.06 -23.78 -2.83
C GLU A 116 -15.56 -24.03 -2.98
N THR A 117 -15.05 -25.05 -2.28
CA THR A 117 -13.77 -25.69 -2.62
C THR A 117 -13.94 -26.32 -4.00
N ALA A 118 -13.65 -25.54 -5.05
CA ALA A 118 -13.44 -26.09 -6.37
C ALA A 118 -12.28 -27.10 -6.27
N GLU A 119 -12.58 -28.38 -6.49
CA GLU A 119 -11.58 -29.43 -6.63
C GLU A 119 -10.62 -29.03 -7.75
N ILE A 120 -9.36 -28.80 -7.43
CA ILE A 120 -8.31 -28.68 -8.43
C ILE A 120 -8.17 -30.07 -9.05
N GLU A 121 -8.46 -30.25 -10.35
CA GLU A 121 -8.23 -31.53 -11.01
C GLU A 121 -6.73 -31.87 -10.95
N THR A 122 -6.34 -32.78 -10.05
CA THR A 122 -4.96 -33.18 -9.80
C THR A 122 -4.48 -34.22 -10.83
N SER A 123 -4.41 -33.85 -12.10
CA SER A 123 -3.63 -34.66 -13.05
C SER A 123 -2.16 -34.64 -12.63
N GLY A 124 -1.58 -35.78 -12.24
CA GLY A 124 -0.15 -35.92 -11.87
C GLY A 124 0.16 -36.12 -10.38
N GLU A 125 -0.83 -36.46 -9.55
CA GLU A 125 -0.68 -36.70 -8.11
C GLU A 125 0.50 -37.60 -7.72
N ALA A 126 0.76 -38.67 -8.50
CA ALA A 126 1.87 -39.60 -8.26
C ALA A 126 3.27 -38.97 -8.47
N ASP A 127 3.37 -37.93 -9.31
CA ASP A 127 4.65 -37.28 -9.66
C ASP A 127 5.01 -36.13 -8.71
N ARG A 128 4.12 -35.74 -7.80
CA ARG A 128 4.32 -34.60 -6.86
C ARG A 128 4.80 -35.03 -5.48
N LYS A 129 4.51 -36.27 -5.12
CA LYS A 129 4.75 -36.85 -3.81
C LYS A 129 6.18 -36.63 -3.28
N GLY A 130 6.29 -35.90 -2.18
CA GLY A 130 7.53 -35.58 -1.47
C GLY A 130 8.46 -34.60 -2.19
N LYS A 131 7.99 -33.90 -3.24
CA LYS A 131 8.79 -32.87 -3.90
C LYS A 131 8.91 -31.63 -3.01
N GLU A 132 10.07 -31.00 -3.05
CA GLU A 132 10.28 -29.68 -2.46
C GLU A 132 9.80 -28.59 -3.43
N PHE A 133 9.09 -27.60 -2.90
CA PHE A 133 8.77 -26.35 -3.58
C PHE A 133 9.62 -25.24 -2.98
N ARG A 134 10.59 -24.75 -3.76
CA ARG A 134 11.71 -23.92 -3.31
C ARG A 134 11.44 -22.44 -3.58
N ILE A 135 11.31 -21.66 -2.52
CA ILE A 135 10.97 -20.24 -2.56
C ILE A 135 12.17 -19.40 -2.12
N LEU A 136 12.59 -18.44 -2.94
CA LEU A 136 13.54 -17.39 -2.56
C LEU A 136 12.79 -16.07 -2.34
N SER A 137 12.86 -15.49 -1.15
CA SER A 137 12.24 -14.20 -0.83
C SER A 137 13.24 -13.13 -0.41
N ALA A 138 13.00 -11.89 -0.81
CA ALA A 138 13.65 -10.74 -0.22
C ALA A 138 13.08 -10.48 1.18
N THR A 139 13.93 -10.27 2.19
CA THR A 139 13.50 -10.00 3.58
C THR A 139 13.36 -8.52 3.92
N ARG A 140 13.73 -7.64 2.98
CA ARG A 140 13.76 -6.19 3.21
C ARG A 140 12.36 -5.66 3.56
N ALA A 141 12.30 -4.90 4.64
CA ALA A 141 11.12 -4.16 5.03
C ALA A 141 11.06 -2.81 4.29
N PRO A 142 9.88 -2.38 3.80
CA PRO A 142 9.68 -1.00 3.36
C PRO A 142 9.96 -0.02 4.50
N ALA A 143 10.35 1.22 4.16
CA ALA A 143 10.39 2.29 5.15
C ALA A 143 9.01 2.42 5.81
N ASP A 144 8.99 2.44 7.14
CA ASP A 144 7.82 2.64 8.00
C ASP A 144 6.84 1.45 8.13
N MET A 145 7.21 0.24 7.67
CA MET A 145 6.43 -0.99 7.88
C MET A 145 7.32 -2.19 8.19
N ALA A 146 6.80 -3.18 8.92
CA ALA A 146 7.49 -4.45 9.11
C ALA A 146 7.51 -5.28 7.82
N SER A 147 8.55 -6.10 7.65
CA SER A 147 8.68 -7.02 6.51
C SER A 147 7.46 -7.94 6.38
N SER A 148 7.03 -8.20 5.14
CA SER A 148 5.95 -9.15 4.86
C SER A 148 6.36 -10.62 4.94
N ASN A 149 7.64 -10.92 5.16
CA ASN A 149 8.12 -12.31 5.13
C ASN A 149 7.52 -13.21 6.21
N CYS A 150 7.15 -12.66 7.36
CA CYS A 150 6.43 -13.41 8.39
C CYS A 150 5.07 -13.95 7.91
N PHE A 151 4.48 -13.36 6.86
CA PHE A 151 3.25 -13.85 6.24
C PHE A 151 3.48 -14.90 5.14
N LEU A 152 4.74 -15.21 4.81
CA LEU A 152 5.11 -16.25 3.83
C LEU A 152 5.46 -17.58 4.55
N GLU A 153 6.51 -17.59 5.37
CA GLU A 153 6.96 -18.82 6.04
C GLU A 153 6.39 -18.98 7.46
N GLY A 154 6.05 -17.87 8.11
CA GLY A 154 5.79 -17.77 9.54
C GLY A 154 7.02 -17.27 10.30
N GLU A 155 6.88 -17.03 11.60
CA GLU A 155 7.99 -16.75 12.49
C GLU A 155 8.20 -17.95 13.43
N GLN A 156 9.44 -18.43 13.50
CA GLN A 156 9.77 -19.52 14.41
C GLN A 156 9.64 -19.09 15.87
N ASN A 157 8.97 -19.90 16.67
CA ASN A 157 8.77 -19.68 18.12
C ASN A 157 7.97 -18.43 18.50
N THR A 158 7.27 -17.80 17.55
CA THR A 158 6.31 -16.73 17.84
C THR A 158 4.92 -17.33 18.03
N ALA A 159 4.31 -17.11 19.19
CA ALA A 159 2.89 -17.43 19.41
C ALA A 159 2.02 -16.25 18.94
N GLY A 160 0.88 -16.52 18.31
CA GLY A 160 -0.05 -15.49 17.85
C GLY A 160 -0.93 -15.98 16.70
N THR A 161 -2.15 -15.46 16.63
CA THR A 161 -3.19 -15.96 15.73
C THR A 161 -2.82 -15.83 14.24
N ILE A 162 -2.03 -14.81 13.88
CA ILE A 162 -1.50 -14.61 12.53
C ILE A 162 -0.45 -15.66 12.19
N ASN A 163 0.53 -15.88 13.07
CA ASN A 163 1.58 -16.87 12.83
C ASN A 163 1.00 -18.29 12.74
N GLU A 164 0.03 -18.60 13.60
CA GLU A 164 -0.73 -19.85 13.54
C GLU A 164 -1.45 -20.00 12.19
N ALA A 165 -2.10 -18.96 11.68
CA ALA A 165 -2.75 -19.02 10.36
C ALA A 165 -1.76 -19.22 9.20
N VAL A 166 -0.56 -18.65 9.27
CA VAL A 166 0.50 -18.87 8.28
C VAL A 166 0.96 -20.33 8.30
N HIS A 167 1.21 -20.89 9.48
CA HIS A 167 1.56 -22.31 9.61
C HIS A 167 0.42 -23.23 9.17
N GLU A 168 -0.83 -22.95 9.56
CA GLU A 168 -2.02 -23.69 9.11
C GLU A 168 -2.14 -23.67 7.57
N ARG A 169 -1.94 -22.51 6.94
CA ARG A 169 -1.94 -22.34 5.47
C ARG A 169 -0.83 -23.17 4.81
N ASN A 170 0.40 -23.09 5.32
CA ASN A 170 1.53 -23.85 4.78
C ASN A 170 1.29 -25.37 4.92
N THR A 171 0.92 -25.84 6.11
CA THR A 171 0.64 -27.25 6.36
C THR A 171 -0.54 -27.78 5.54
N ALA A 172 -1.59 -26.97 5.33
CA ALA A 172 -2.71 -27.37 4.49
C ALA A 172 -2.26 -27.68 3.04
N VAL A 173 -1.45 -26.79 2.46
CA VAL A 173 -0.91 -27.00 1.10
C VAL A 173 0.06 -28.19 1.04
N GLU A 174 0.95 -28.32 2.01
CA GLU A 174 1.89 -29.45 2.10
C GLU A 174 1.17 -30.80 2.18
N LEU A 175 0.11 -30.90 2.98
CA LEU A 175 -0.67 -32.12 3.14
C LEU A 175 -1.55 -32.43 1.93
N GLU A 176 -2.21 -31.43 1.35
CA GLU A 176 -3.09 -31.61 0.18
C GLU A 176 -2.31 -32.06 -1.05
N LEU A 177 -1.14 -31.46 -1.28
CA LEU A 177 -0.36 -31.72 -2.49
C LEU A 177 0.77 -32.74 -2.29
N ASP A 178 0.99 -33.20 -1.06
CA ASP A 178 2.09 -34.08 -0.65
C ASP A 178 3.46 -33.46 -1.04
N VAL A 179 3.68 -32.20 -0.66
CA VAL A 179 4.89 -31.40 -0.96
C VAL A 179 5.54 -30.87 0.32
N ALA A 180 6.79 -30.42 0.22
CA ALA A 180 7.48 -29.69 1.28
C ALA A 180 7.80 -28.26 0.84
N LEU A 181 7.35 -27.25 1.59
CA LEU A 181 7.68 -25.85 1.30
C LEU A 181 9.04 -25.50 1.90
N THR A 182 9.97 -25.01 1.08
CA THR A 182 11.30 -24.58 1.55
C THR A 182 11.52 -23.11 1.24
N PHE A 183 11.92 -22.35 2.26
CA PHE A 183 12.12 -20.91 2.18
C PHE A 183 13.61 -20.58 2.32
N SER A 184 14.11 -19.77 1.39
CA SER A 184 15.44 -19.18 1.38
C SER A 184 15.31 -17.67 1.31
N HIS A 185 16.31 -16.96 1.84
CA HIS A 185 16.29 -15.50 1.88
C HIS A 185 17.51 -14.91 1.18
N ALA A 186 17.27 -13.89 0.36
CA ALA A 186 18.33 -13.02 -0.11
C ALA A 186 18.63 -11.98 0.98
N ASP A 187 19.87 -11.96 1.48
CA ASP A 187 20.31 -11.14 2.61
C ASP A 187 20.45 -9.67 2.18
N ALA A 188 19.80 -8.74 2.91
CA ALA A 188 19.74 -7.31 2.55
C ALA A 188 21.12 -6.63 2.50
N ASP A 189 22.13 -7.20 3.18
CA ASP A 189 23.51 -6.69 3.24
C ASP A 189 24.47 -7.36 2.24
N LYS A 190 24.07 -8.44 1.55
CA LYS A 190 24.93 -9.17 0.60
C LYS A 190 24.19 -9.46 -0.71
N SER A 191 24.61 -8.74 -1.75
CA SER A 191 24.23 -8.90 -3.16
C SER A 191 22.74 -8.76 -3.46
N ASP A 192 22.39 -7.69 -4.18
CA ASP A 192 21.09 -7.47 -4.81
C ASP A 192 20.50 -8.79 -5.35
N ILE A 193 19.32 -9.19 -4.88
CA ILE A 193 18.57 -10.36 -5.34
C ILE A 193 18.47 -10.42 -6.87
N GLN A 194 18.50 -9.27 -7.55
CA GLN A 194 18.61 -9.21 -9.01
C GLN A 194 19.90 -9.82 -9.56
N SER A 195 21.04 -9.55 -8.92
CA SER A 195 22.34 -10.10 -9.31
C SER A 195 22.38 -11.61 -9.10
N GLU A 196 21.76 -12.11 -8.03
CA GLU A 196 21.58 -13.53 -7.81
C GLU A 196 20.69 -14.18 -8.88
N ILE A 197 19.52 -13.59 -9.16
CA ILE A 197 18.61 -14.08 -10.21
C ILE A 197 19.31 -14.12 -11.56
N LYS A 198 20.01 -13.05 -11.96
CA LYS A 198 20.78 -13.00 -13.21
C LYS A 198 21.83 -14.10 -13.27
N ARG A 199 22.57 -14.34 -12.18
CA ARG A 199 23.57 -15.42 -12.08
C ARG A 199 22.95 -16.80 -12.24
N LEU A 200 21.80 -17.07 -11.59
CA LEU A 200 21.09 -18.34 -11.68
C LEU A 200 20.62 -18.61 -13.11
N VAL A 201 20.02 -17.61 -13.77
CA VAL A 201 19.56 -17.73 -15.16
C VAL A 201 20.73 -17.93 -16.12
N MET A 202 21.80 -17.13 -16.01
CA MET A 202 22.98 -17.24 -16.89
C MET A 202 23.70 -18.59 -16.76
N SER A 203 23.69 -19.18 -15.57
CA SER A 203 24.29 -20.50 -15.34
C SER A 203 23.38 -21.67 -15.72
N GLY A 204 22.11 -21.41 -16.04
CA GLY A 204 21.11 -22.46 -16.28
C GLY A 204 20.73 -23.23 -15.01
N THR A 205 20.96 -22.64 -13.82
CA THR A 205 20.75 -23.32 -12.55
C THR A 205 19.28 -23.30 -12.15
N ASP A 206 18.70 -24.48 -12.01
CA ASP A 206 17.35 -24.73 -11.50
C ASP A 206 17.39 -24.80 -9.96
N ALA A 207 17.50 -23.63 -9.31
CA ALA A 207 17.67 -23.51 -7.85
C ALA A 207 16.36 -23.24 -7.09
N TYR A 208 15.45 -22.48 -7.71
CA TYR A 208 14.22 -22.00 -7.07
C TYR A 208 13.06 -22.11 -8.05
N ASP A 209 11.89 -22.46 -7.50
CA ASP A 209 10.64 -22.60 -8.24
C ASP A 209 9.85 -21.28 -8.24
N LEU A 210 9.97 -20.50 -7.17
CA LEU A 210 9.37 -19.18 -7.00
C LEU A 210 10.38 -18.20 -6.41
N VAL A 211 10.45 -17.01 -6.98
CA VAL A 211 11.18 -15.86 -6.40
C VAL A 211 10.20 -14.76 -6.04
N ILE A 212 10.39 -14.11 -4.88
CA ILE A 212 9.52 -13.04 -4.38
C ILE A 212 10.39 -11.84 -4.00
N SER A 213 10.14 -10.69 -4.63
CA SER A 213 10.88 -9.46 -4.39
C SER A 213 10.14 -8.23 -4.90
N GLU A 214 10.69 -7.06 -4.59
CA GLU A 214 10.21 -5.74 -4.98
C GLU A 214 9.86 -5.64 -6.48
N LEU A 215 8.72 -5.02 -6.77
CA LEU A 215 8.16 -4.85 -8.11
C LEU A 215 9.14 -4.18 -9.08
N LEU A 216 9.68 -3.02 -8.73
CA LEU A 216 10.50 -2.20 -9.62
C LEU A 216 11.70 -2.98 -10.22
N PRO A 217 12.53 -3.68 -9.44
CA PRO A 217 13.61 -4.48 -10.00
C PRO A 217 13.12 -5.72 -10.77
N PHE A 218 12.05 -6.37 -10.34
CA PHE A 218 11.47 -7.51 -11.06
C PHE A 218 10.88 -7.14 -12.42
N ALA A 219 10.28 -5.95 -12.54
CA ALA A 219 9.80 -5.43 -13.81
C ALA A 219 10.94 -5.28 -14.84
N SER A 220 12.13 -4.85 -14.39
CA SER A 220 13.33 -4.79 -15.23
C SER A 220 13.83 -6.17 -15.65
N LEU A 221 13.84 -7.12 -14.71
CA LEU A 221 14.24 -8.51 -14.96
C LEU A 221 13.30 -9.25 -15.94
N ALA A 222 11.99 -9.03 -15.82
CA ALA A 222 11.00 -9.55 -16.76
C ALA A 222 11.32 -9.11 -18.21
N ASN A 223 11.75 -7.86 -18.41
CA ASN A 223 12.14 -7.33 -19.71
C ASN A 223 13.43 -7.96 -20.27
N ASP A 224 14.32 -8.40 -19.39
CA ASP A 224 15.58 -9.07 -19.73
C ASP A 224 15.38 -10.56 -20.09
N GLY A 225 14.17 -11.10 -19.95
CA GLY A 225 13.84 -12.49 -20.26
C GLY A 225 14.31 -13.47 -19.18
N THR A 226 14.33 -13.05 -17.91
CA THR A 226 14.77 -13.90 -16.79
C THR A 226 13.69 -14.79 -16.20
N PHE A 227 12.42 -14.52 -16.53
CA PHE A 227 11.25 -15.18 -15.96
C PHE A 227 10.43 -15.91 -17.02
N ARG A 228 9.70 -16.93 -16.60
CA ARG A 228 8.77 -17.67 -17.46
C ARG A 228 7.48 -16.90 -17.67
N ASN A 229 6.89 -17.04 -18.87
CA ASN A 229 5.56 -16.53 -19.14
C ASN A 229 4.52 -17.42 -18.43
N ILE A 230 3.86 -16.89 -17.39
CA ILE A 230 2.90 -17.63 -16.58
C ILE A 230 1.58 -17.91 -17.31
N LEU A 231 1.35 -17.29 -18.47
CA LEU A 231 0.23 -17.61 -19.38
C LEU A 231 0.56 -18.70 -20.41
N SER A 232 1.77 -19.27 -20.37
CA SER A 232 2.12 -20.43 -21.20
C SER A 232 1.20 -21.61 -20.88
N SER A 233 0.84 -22.39 -21.91
CA SER A 233 0.00 -23.59 -21.76
C SER A 233 0.63 -24.69 -20.89
N GLU A 234 1.92 -24.58 -20.57
CA GLU A 234 2.62 -25.50 -19.66
C GLU A 234 2.21 -25.28 -18.19
N PHE A 235 1.80 -24.06 -17.82
CA PHE A 235 1.29 -23.74 -16.49
C PHE A 235 -0.20 -24.08 -16.39
N THR A 236 -0.49 -25.35 -16.12
CA THR A 236 -1.85 -25.89 -16.11
C THR A 236 -2.61 -25.70 -14.79
N GLY A 237 -1.91 -25.34 -13.70
CA GLY A 237 -2.51 -25.22 -12.37
C GLY A 237 -3.05 -23.84 -12.01
N PHE A 238 -2.75 -22.80 -12.80
CA PHE A 238 -3.24 -21.45 -12.52
C PHE A 238 -4.69 -21.29 -12.94
N ASP A 239 -5.47 -20.70 -12.04
CA ASP A 239 -6.84 -20.25 -12.31
C ASP A 239 -6.98 -18.80 -11.86
N PHE A 240 -6.73 -17.88 -12.79
CA PHE A 240 -6.79 -16.44 -12.59
C PHE A 240 -8.20 -15.86 -12.78
N GLU A 241 -9.12 -16.62 -13.37
CA GLU A 241 -10.43 -16.10 -13.77
C GLU A 241 -11.45 -16.31 -12.66
N ASN A 242 -12.19 -15.26 -12.30
CA ASN A 242 -13.23 -15.31 -11.26
C ASN A 242 -12.74 -15.72 -9.85
N LYS A 243 -11.45 -15.54 -9.56
CA LYS A 243 -10.86 -15.77 -8.24
C LYS A 243 -10.41 -14.45 -7.62
N PRO A 244 -11.09 -13.95 -6.55
CA PRO A 244 -10.84 -12.62 -6.01
C PRO A 244 -9.47 -12.49 -5.32
N TYR A 245 -8.85 -13.62 -4.96
CA TYR A 245 -7.51 -13.68 -4.35
C TYR A 245 -6.37 -13.49 -5.35
N TRP A 246 -6.68 -13.41 -6.65
CA TRP A 246 -5.73 -12.98 -7.67
C TRP A 246 -5.98 -11.51 -7.99
N TYR A 247 -4.94 -10.68 -7.89
CA TYR A 247 -5.03 -9.25 -8.21
C TYR A 247 -4.94 -9.06 -9.73
N LYS A 248 -5.99 -9.51 -10.42
CA LYS A 248 -6.00 -9.65 -11.88
C LYS A 248 -5.80 -8.32 -12.60
N GLU A 249 -6.50 -7.26 -12.20
CA GLU A 249 -6.33 -5.93 -12.82
C GLU A 249 -4.90 -5.41 -12.64
N TYR A 250 -4.31 -5.66 -11.47
CA TYR A 250 -2.92 -5.32 -11.18
C TYR A 250 -1.94 -6.08 -12.10
N MET A 251 -2.11 -7.40 -12.25
CA MET A 251 -1.28 -8.20 -13.16
C MET A 251 -1.48 -7.82 -14.62
N ASP A 252 -2.73 -7.72 -15.07
CA ASP A 252 -3.07 -7.32 -16.45
C ASP A 252 -2.43 -5.98 -16.83
N ASP A 253 -2.35 -5.03 -15.90
CA ASP A 253 -1.69 -3.73 -16.13
C ASP A 253 -0.15 -3.81 -16.11
N LEU A 254 0.47 -4.86 -15.56
CA LEU A 254 1.93 -5.05 -15.68
C LEU A 254 2.36 -5.53 -17.07
N ARG A 255 1.45 -6.08 -17.87
CA ARG A 255 1.79 -6.66 -19.18
C ARG A 255 2.39 -5.63 -20.12
N LEU A 256 3.42 -6.04 -20.84
CA LEU A 256 3.95 -5.28 -21.97
C LEU A 256 3.32 -5.65 -23.31
N VAL A 257 2.77 -6.87 -23.43
CA VAL A 257 2.12 -7.38 -24.65
C VAL A 257 1.04 -8.37 -24.23
N ASN A 258 -0.05 -8.45 -24.98
CA ASN A 258 -1.10 -9.45 -24.75
C ASN A 258 -0.53 -10.88 -24.82
N GLY A 259 -1.00 -11.75 -23.92
CA GLY A 259 -0.59 -13.16 -23.85
C GLY A 259 0.76 -13.41 -23.16
N TYR A 260 1.41 -12.36 -22.62
CA TYR A 260 2.65 -12.48 -21.85
C TYR A 260 2.48 -11.84 -20.48
N GLU A 261 2.62 -12.65 -19.43
CA GLU A 261 2.62 -12.25 -18.04
C GLU A 261 3.82 -12.88 -17.34
N TYR A 262 4.53 -12.11 -16.53
CA TYR A 262 5.78 -12.57 -15.92
C TYR A 262 5.79 -12.41 -14.39
N LEU A 263 4.88 -11.60 -13.87
CA LEU A 263 4.82 -11.24 -12.47
C LEU A 263 3.49 -11.73 -11.88
N LEU A 264 3.56 -12.28 -10.68
CA LEU A 264 2.43 -12.82 -9.94
C LEU A 264 2.07 -11.88 -8.79
N ALA A 265 0.79 -11.57 -8.67
CA ALA A 265 0.24 -10.78 -7.57
C ALA A 265 -1.12 -11.33 -7.13
N GLY A 266 -1.28 -11.56 -5.83
CA GLY A 266 -2.44 -12.19 -5.21
C GLY A 266 -2.25 -12.29 -3.70
N ASP A 267 -3.19 -12.94 -3.01
CA ASP A 267 -3.21 -13.00 -1.54
C ASP A 267 -1.94 -13.62 -0.94
N PHE A 268 -1.34 -14.63 -1.57
CA PHE A 268 -0.06 -15.19 -1.11
C PHE A 268 1.07 -14.16 -1.16
N PHE A 269 1.02 -13.25 -2.13
CA PHE A 269 1.90 -12.09 -2.27
C PHE A 269 1.33 -10.91 -1.49
N ILE A 270 0.99 -11.14 -0.22
CA ILE A 270 0.23 -10.22 0.63
C ILE A 270 0.87 -8.83 0.74
N ASP A 271 2.18 -8.70 0.50
CA ASP A 271 2.87 -7.42 0.50
C ASP A 271 2.29 -6.42 -0.50
N VAL A 272 1.73 -6.89 -1.62
CA VAL A 272 0.99 -6.06 -2.58
C VAL A 272 -0.20 -5.39 -1.89
N LEU A 273 -0.99 -6.16 -1.14
CA LEU A 273 -2.12 -5.67 -0.35
C LEU A 273 -1.69 -4.83 0.85
N ARG A 274 -0.69 -5.27 1.61
CA ARG A 274 -0.15 -4.50 2.75
C ARG A 274 0.41 -3.15 2.30
N SER A 275 0.96 -3.08 1.08
CA SER A 275 1.51 -1.88 0.47
C SER A 275 0.49 -1.00 -0.26
N SER A 276 -0.80 -1.35 -0.24
CA SER A 276 -1.88 -0.55 -0.81
C SER A 276 -2.05 0.78 -0.08
N HIS A 277 -1.97 1.88 -0.81
CA HIS A 277 -2.10 3.23 -0.26
C HIS A 277 -3.53 3.53 0.21
N LEU A 278 -3.63 4.29 1.29
CA LEU A 278 -4.90 4.76 1.85
C LEU A 278 -4.74 6.13 2.52
N LEU A 279 -5.87 6.77 2.81
CA LEU A 279 -5.96 7.94 3.68
C LEU A 279 -6.49 7.53 5.05
N LEU A 280 -5.82 7.96 6.12
CA LEU A 280 -6.38 7.86 7.47
C LEU A 280 -7.33 9.04 7.72
N PHE A 281 -8.44 8.79 8.40
CA PHE A 281 -9.50 9.78 8.64
C PHE A 281 -9.89 9.84 10.12
N ASN A 282 -9.83 11.02 10.72
CA ASN A 282 -10.18 11.23 12.12
C ASN A 282 -11.68 11.53 12.23
N LYS A 283 -12.47 10.48 12.51
CA LYS A 283 -13.93 10.52 12.64
C LYS A 283 -14.39 11.48 13.74
N GLU A 284 -13.66 11.55 14.85
CA GLU A 284 -14.01 12.42 15.98
C GLU A 284 -13.79 13.89 15.66
N MET A 285 -12.63 14.21 15.07
CA MET A 285 -12.32 15.57 14.65
C MET A 285 -13.31 16.08 13.60
N TYR A 286 -13.73 15.22 12.66
CA TYR A 286 -14.78 15.56 11.70
C TYR A 286 -16.08 15.92 12.41
N ARG A 287 -16.55 15.05 13.31
CA ARG A 287 -17.78 15.23 14.08
C ARG A 287 -17.75 16.50 14.91
N ASP A 288 -16.64 16.77 15.58
CA ASP A 288 -16.52 17.91 16.48
C ASP A 288 -16.45 19.24 15.73
N HIS A 289 -15.74 19.27 14.60
CA HIS A 289 -15.60 20.47 13.78
C HIS A 289 -16.88 20.78 13.00
N TYR A 290 -17.44 19.79 12.29
CA TYR A 290 -18.59 20.01 11.40
C TYR A 290 -19.95 19.81 12.07
N ARG A 291 -20.00 19.19 13.25
CA ARG A 291 -21.24 18.80 13.94
C ARG A 291 -22.13 17.91 13.06
N ARG A 292 -21.49 17.01 12.30
CA ARG A 292 -22.11 16.06 11.37
C ARG A 292 -21.63 14.64 11.65
N ASP A 293 -22.39 13.67 11.18
CA ASP A 293 -21.99 12.27 11.24
C ASP A 293 -20.82 12.03 10.26
N PRO A 294 -19.65 11.53 10.71
CA PRO A 294 -18.56 11.14 9.81
C PRO A 294 -18.95 10.04 8.81
N GLY A 295 -20.03 9.28 9.05
CA GLY A 295 -20.65 8.33 8.13
C GLY A 295 -20.82 8.86 6.71
N GLU A 296 -21.13 10.14 6.57
CA GLU A 296 -21.37 10.77 5.25
C GLU A 296 -20.14 10.76 4.34
N VAL A 297 -18.92 10.81 4.91
CA VAL A 297 -17.69 10.78 4.12
C VAL A 297 -17.50 9.39 3.51
N PHE A 298 -17.82 8.34 4.26
CA PHE A 298 -17.82 6.97 3.76
C PHE A 298 -18.94 6.74 2.75
N GLU A 299 -20.12 7.32 2.94
CA GLU A 299 -21.20 7.27 1.96
C GLU A 299 -20.81 7.93 0.64
N TRP A 300 -20.05 9.04 0.67
CA TRP A 300 -19.50 9.62 -0.56
C TRP A 300 -18.57 8.65 -1.27
N VAL A 301 -17.80 7.83 -0.54
CA VAL A 301 -16.98 6.79 -1.16
C VAL A 301 -17.88 5.72 -1.79
N LEU A 302 -18.84 5.18 -1.03
CA LEU A 302 -19.74 4.12 -1.50
C LEU A 302 -20.60 4.56 -2.70
N ASN A 303 -20.93 5.85 -2.80
CA ASN A 303 -21.70 6.43 -3.91
C ASN A 303 -20.84 6.94 -5.08
N TYR A 304 -19.52 6.74 -5.03
CA TYR A 304 -18.55 7.24 -6.00
C TYR A 304 -18.62 8.76 -6.19
N GLU A 305 -18.73 9.49 -5.10
CA GLU A 305 -18.71 10.96 -5.06
C GLU A 305 -17.46 11.52 -4.35
N TRP A 306 -16.70 10.67 -3.66
CA TRP A 306 -15.43 11.04 -3.05
C TRP A 306 -14.41 11.38 -4.14
N THR A 307 -14.11 12.67 -4.28
CA THR A 307 -13.24 13.25 -5.30
C THR A 307 -12.26 14.24 -4.66
N TYR A 308 -11.22 14.65 -5.39
CA TYR A 308 -10.28 15.67 -4.93
C TYR A 308 -10.97 16.99 -4.54
N GLU A 309 -12.09 17.31 -5.18
CA GLU A 309 -12.88 18.49 -4.83
C GLU A 309 -13.54 18.34 -3.46
N LYS A 310 -14.17 17.19 -3.18
CA LYS A 310 -14.72 16.91 -1.85
C LYS A 310 -13.62 16.87 -0.79
N LEU A 311 -12.49 16.23 -1.07
CA LEU A 311 -11.33 16.21 -0.18
C LEU A 311 -10.87 17.64 0.14
N ASN A 312 -10.62 18.47 -0.88
CA ASN A 312 -10.20 19.85 -0.67
C ASN A 312 -11.26 20.66 0.11
N GLY A 313 -12.55 20.39 -0.12
CA GLY A 313 -13.66 20.99 0.61
C GLY A 313 -13.61 20.72 2.11
N ILE A 314 -13.49 19.45 2.52
CA ILE A 314 -13.53 19.08 3.95
C ILE A 314 -12.27 19.42 4.75
N ILE A 315 -11.19 19.80 4.07
CA ILE A 315 -9.98 20.24 4.77
C ILE A 315 -9.90 21.76 4.92
N THR A 316 -10.59 22.54 4.09
CA THR A 316 -10.30 23.98 3.90
C THR A 316 -10.37 24.78 5.21
N ASP A 317 -11.34 24.49 6.08
CA ASP A 317 -11.57 25.27 7.31
C ASP A 317 -10.94 24.64 8.57
N MET A 318 -10.10 23.62 8.42
CA MET A 318 -9.57 22.86 9.57
C MET A 318 -8.40 23.53 10.29
N TYR A 319 -7.64 24.40 9.62
CA TYR A 319 -6.47 25.04 10.22
C TYR A 319 -6.81 25.78 11.52
N LEU A 320 -6.02 25.53 12.56
CA LEU A 320 -6.06 26.28 13.82
C LEU A 320 -4.65 26.38 14.37
N ASP A 321 -4.20 27.61 14.62
CA ASP A 321 -3.00 27.92 15.41
C ASP A 321 -3.26 27.49 16.87
N LYS A 322 -2.95 26.23 17.15
CA LYS A 322 -3.29 25.56 18.42
C LYS A 322 -2.24 25.85 19.48
N ASN A 323 -0.99 26.09 19.06
CA ASN A 323 0.12 26.42 19.95
C ASN A 323 0.25 27.93 20.24
N GLY A 324 -0.49 28.79 19.51
CA GLY A 324 -0.60 30.23 19.73
C GLY A 324 0.63 31.02 19.27
N ASN A 325 1.46 30.46 18.39
CA ASN A 325 2.73 31.07 17.99
C ASN A 325 2.63 31.94 16.71
N SER A 326 1.44 32.01 16.09
CA SER A 326 1.16 32.74 14.84
C SER A 326 1.99 32.30 13.64
N ARG A 327 2.51 31.07 13.68
CA ARG A 327 3.19 30.38 12.58
C ARG A 327 2.36 29.16 12.22
N ARG A 328 2.64 28.63 11.03
CA ARG A 328 2.04 27.42 10.48
C ARG A 328 3.04 26.30 10.64
N ASP A 329 3.02 25.63 11.79
CA ASP A 329 4.05 24.66 12.15
C ASP A 329 3.55 23.51 13.03
N TYR A 330 4.48 22.65 13.44
CA TYR A 330 4.18 21.52 14.31
C TYR A 330 3.50 22.00 15.62
N GLY A 331 2.45 21.28 16.02
CA GLY A 331 1.60 21.62 17.16
C GLY A 331 0.31 22.35 16.79
N ASP A 332 0.17 22.79 15.54
CA ASP A 332 -1.09 23.27 14.98
C ASP A 332 -2.06 22.13 14.64
N ARG A 333 -3.32 22.51 14.37
CA ARG A 333 -4.33 21.61 13.82
C ARG A 333 -4.42 21.79 12.30
N TRP A 334 -4.55 20.67 11.59
CA TRP A 334 -4.54 20.59 10.13
C TRP A 334 -5.72 19.81 9.58
N GLY A 335 -6.12 20.13 8.34
CA GLY A 335 -7.10 19.34 7.60
C GLY A 335 -6.46 18.14 6.89
N LEU A 336 -5.25 18.31 6.36
CA LEU A 336 -4.46 17.24 5.77
C LEU A 336 -3.02 17.34 6.27
N SER A 337 -2.50 16.27 6.86
CA SER A 337 -1.06 16.12 7.17
C SER A 337 -0.44 15.09 6.22
N ILE A 338 0.66 15.46 5.56
CA ILE A 338 1.38 14.63 4.59
C ILE A 338 2.75 14.29 5.16
N SER A 339 3.09 13.00 5.26
CA SER A 339 4.39 12.54 5.78
C SER A 339 5.56 13.09 4.99
N ASP A 340 5.50 12.96 3.67
CA ASP A 340 6.48 13.44 2.71
C ASP A 340 5.90 13.35 1.29
N LEU A 341 6.35 14.22 0.39
CA LEU A 341 5.84 14.26 -0.99
C LEU A 341 6.31 13.05 -1.84
N ARG A 342 7.38 12.36 -1.45
CA ARG A 342 7.89 11.20 -2.22
C ARG A 342 7.00 9.98 -2.03
N SER A 343 6.48 9.75 -0.83
CA SER A 343 5.56 8.65 -0.54
C SER A 343 4.12 9.00 -0.98
N ALA A 344 3.68 10.23 -0.72
CA ALA A 344 2.32 10.69 -1.04
C ALA A 344 2.01 10.74 -2.55
N LYS A 345 3.03 10.90 -3.40
CA LYS A 345 2.83 10.98 -4.86
C LYS A 345 2.19 9.72 -5.43
N ILE A 346 2.49 8.54 -4.87
CA ILE A 346 1.96 7.27 -5.38
C ILE A 346 0.46 7.24 -5.13
N GLY A 347 0.05 7.43 -3.87
CA GLY A 347 -1.35 7.47 -3.46
C GLY A 347 -2.15 8.52 -4.23
N PHE A 348 -1.66 9.76 -4.34
CA PHE A 348 -2.41 10.80 -5.05
C PHE A 348 -2.37 10.68 -6.59
N ILE A 349 -1.20 10.43 -7.19
CA ILE A 349 -1.09 10.52 -8.66
C ILE A 349 -1.58 9.24 -9.32
N VAL A 350 -1.16 8.07 -8.84
CA VAL A 350 -1.46 6.79 -9.50
C VAL A 350 -2.93 6.44 -9.32
N SER A 351 -3.46 6.58 -8.10
CA SER A 351 -4.87 6.30 -7.80
C SER A 351 -5.86 7.23 -8.50
N ALA A 352 -5.42 8.42 -8.95
CA ALA A 352 -6.26 9.35 -9.69
C ALA A 352 -6.50 8.97 -11.16
N ASP A 353 -5.76 7.99 -11.68
CA ASP A 353 -5.76 7.60 -13.08
C ASP A 353 -5.68 8.80 -14.04
N PRO A 354 -4.53 9.46 -14.16
CA PRO A 354 -4.37 10.59 -15.07
C PRO A 354 -4.40 10.20 -16.56
N GLY A 355 -4.57 8.92 -16.89
CA GLY A 355 -4.52 8.43 -18.28
C GLY A 355 -3.13 8.55 -18.91
N LEU A 356 -2.06 8.32 -18.14
CA LEU A 356 -0.68 8.43 -18.62
C LEU A 356 -0.26 7.31 -19.57
N VAL A 357 -1.02 6.21 -19.62
CA VAL A 357 -0.72 5.03 -20.42
C VAL A 357 -1.89 4.76 -21.34
N SER A 358 -1.61 4.60 -22.62
CA SER A 358 -2.53 4.03 -23.61
C SER A 358 -1.98 2.68 -24.06
N ARG A 359 -2.84 1.77 -24.52
CA ARG A 359 -2.41 0.47 -25.06
C ARG A 359 -2.86 0.34 -26.50
N SER A 360 -1.99 -0.21 -27.36
CA SER A 360 -2.37 -0.62 -28.72
C SER A 360 -3.20 -1.91 -28.71
N GLU A 361 -3.70 -2.31 -29.88
CA GLU A 361 -4.50 -3.53 -30.06
C GLU A 361 -3.77 -4.80 -29.58
N ASP A 362 -2.45 -4.85 -29.71
CA ASP A 362 -1.62 -5.97 -29.22
C ASP A 362 -1.24 -5.86 -27.73
N GLY A 363 -1.79 -4.88 -27.01
CA GLY A 363 -1.55 -4.65 -25.58
C GLY A 363 -0.33 -3.78 -25.28
N THR A 364 0.46 -3.40 -26.29
CA THR A 364 1.70 -2.63 -26.08
C THR A 364 1.43 -1.27 -25.47
N PRO A 365 2.01 -0.95 -24.30
CA PRO A 365 1.79 0.33 -23.63
C PRO A 365 2.56 1.46 -24.32
N ARG A 366 1.94 2.64 -24.39
CA ARG A 366 2.49 3.89 -24.89
C ARG A 366 2.18 4.99 -23.90
N ILE A 367 3.21 5.74 -23.54
CA ILE A 367 3.07 6.86 -22.63
C ILE A 367 2.48 8.06 -23.35
N VAL A 368 1.45 8.65 -22.76
CA VAL A 368 0.71 9.80 -23.26
C VAL A 368 1.03 11.01 -22.37
N LEU A 369 2.26 11.52 -22.45
CA LEU A 369 2.65 12.74 -21.75
C LEU A 369 2.16 13.97 -22.53
N GLY A 370 1.35 14.81 -21.88
CA GLY A 370 1.04 16.17 -22.37
C GLY A 370 -0.25 16.34 -23.18
N ASP A 371 -0.92 15.26 -23.57
CA ASP A 371 -2.12 15.30 -24.43
C ASP A 371 -3.43 14.87 -23.74
N THR A 372 -3.44 14.70 -22.40
CA THR A 372 -4.68 14.34 -21.68
C THR A 372 -5.21 15.53 -20.86
N SER A 373 -6.51 15.83 -21.04
CA SER A 373 -7.22 16.77 -20.17
C SER A 373 -7.22 16.31 -18.70
N ARG A 374 -7.19 15.00 -18.47
CA ARG A 374 -7.12 14.37 -17.14
C ARG A 374 -5.89 14.81 -16.36
N MET A 375 -4.70 14.77 -16.97
CA MET A 375 -3.48 15.19 -16.29
C MET A 375 -3.50 16.68 -15.92
N ALA A 376 -4.04 17.54 -16.81
CA ALA A 376 -4.17 18.96 -16.53
C ALA A 376 -5.13 19.24 -15.35
N ASP A 377 -6.25 18.53 -15.31
CA ASP A 377 -7.24 18.65 -14.23
C ASP A 377 -6.70 18.10 -12.90
N LEU A 378 -6.00 16.96 -12.93
CA LEU A 378 -5.32 16.42 -11.74
C LEU A 378 -4.29 17.40 -11.21
N THR A 379 -3.45 17.96 -12.09
CA THR A 379 -2.46 18.98 -11.75
C THR A 379 -3.12 20.18 -11.07
N GLN A 380 -4.24 20.66 -11.58
CA GLN A 380 -5.00 21.75 -10.97
C GLN A 380 -5.54 21.36 -9.58
N ARG A 381 -6.13 20.18 -9.44
CA ARG A 381 -6.70 19.69 -8.17
C ARG A 381 -5.64 19.50 -7.10
N LEU A 382 -4.50 18.89 -7.45
CA LEU A 382 -3.36 18.74 -6.54
C LEU A 382 -2.75 20.08 -6.16
N SER A 383 -2.68 21.05 -7.09
CA SER A 383 -2.25 22.40 -6.76
C SER A 383 -3.16 23.06 -5.72
N LEU A 384 -4.49 22.96 -5.90
CA LEU A 384 -5.45 23.49 -4.92
C LEU A 384 -5.31 22.81 -3.56
N LEU A 385 -5.09 21.49 -3.55
CA LEU A 385 -4.89 20.70 -2.35
C LEU A 385 -3.61 21.09 -1.60
N LEU A 386 -2.47 21.07 -2.28
CA LEU A 386 -1.15 21.31 -1.66
C LEU A 386 -0.95 22.78 -1.24
N PHE A 387 -1.62 23.72 -1.89
CA PHE A 387 -1.62 25.13 -1.49
C PHE A 387 -2.80 25.50 -0.58
N ASN A 388 -3.62 24.53 -0.16
CA ASN A 388 -4.65 24.76 0.84
C ASN A 388 -3.99 25.17 2.16
N SER A 389 -4.50 26.22 2.80
CA SER A 389 -3.95 26.71 4.08
C SER A 389 -4.01 25.68 5.22
N SER A 390 -4.87 24.68 5.07
CA SER A 390 -5.08 23.60 6.03
C SER A 390 -4.34 22.31 5.64
N CYS A 391 -3.51 22.34 4.60
CA CYS A 391 -2.58 21.26 4.25
C CYS A 391 -1.21 21.53 4.87
N TYR A 392 -0.67 20.53 5.56
CA TYR A 392 0.68 20.54 6.12
C TYR A 392 1.50 19.39 5.54
N ILE A 393 2.72 19.70 5.13
CA ILE A 393 3.69 18.73 4.66
C ILE A 393 4.79 18.70 5.71
N SER A 394 5.00 17.54 6.32
CA SER A 394 6.00 17.38 7.34
C SER A 394 7.40 17.63 6.77
N ASP A 395 8.27 18.25 7.57
CA ASP A 395 9.69 18.24 7.28
C ASP A 395 10.31 16.92 7.80
N ALA A 396 11.26 16.37 7.03
CA ALA A 396 11.91 15.10 7.34
C ALA A 396 12.71 15.10 8.66
N ALA A 397 12.69 16.21 9.42
CA ALA A 397 13.52 16.44 10.60
C ALA A 397 12.73 16.49 11.92
N GLY A 398 11.39 16.48 11.93
CA GLY A 398 10.67 16.54 13.21
C GLY A 398 9.15 16.35 13.24
N GLY A 399 8.47 16.33 12.10
CA GLY A 399 7.03 16.01 12.06
C GLY A 399 6.79 14.54 11.70
N ASN A 400 6.00 13.85 12.51
CA ASN A 400 5.49 12.53 12.17
C ASN A 400 4.00 12.73 11.88
N SER A 401 3.59 12.73 10.62
CA SER A 401 2.17 12.93 10.23
C SER A 401 1.25 11.94 10.95
N LEU A 402 1.74 10.73 11.24
CA LEU A 402 1.04 9.74 12.05
C LEU A 402 0.86 10.20 13.51
N ARG A 403 1.88 10.86 14.09
CA ARG A 403 1.77 11.47 15.41
C ARG A 403 0.74 12.59 15.41
N ASP A 404 0.77 13.49 14.42
CA ASP A 404 -0.22 14.57 14.32
C ASP A 404 -1.64 14.01 14.25
N PHE A 405 -1.82 12.92 13.50
CA PHE A 405 -3.09 12.22 13.38
C PHE A 405 -3.55 11.57 14.69
N THR A 406 -2.67 10.79 15.32
CA THR A 406 -2.96 10.05 16.56
C THR A 406 -3.15 10.96 17.77
N GLU A 407 -2.54 12.15 17.77
CA GLU A 407 -2.75 13.21 18.78
C GLU A 407 -3.98 14.10 18.51
N GLY A 408 -4.78 13.80 17.48
CA GLY A 408 -5.99 14.55 17.15
C GLY A 408 -5.73 15.95 16.59
N SER A 409 -4.59 16.14 15.93
CA SER A 409 -4.18 17.40 15.31
C SER A 409 -4.27 17.37 13.77
N ALA A 410 -4.69 16.25 13.15
CA ALA A 410 -4.96 16.18 11.72
C ALA A 410 -6.29 15.45 11.42
N LEU A 411 -7.12 16.03 10.53
CA LEU A 411 -8.35 15.37 10.07
C LEU A 411 -8.04 14.19 9.15
N LEU A 412 -7.20 14.42 8.15
CA LEU A 412 -6.71 13.40 7.22
C LEU A 412 -5.21 13.26 7.35
N CYS A 413 -4.71 12.03 7.24
CA CYS A 413 -3.28 11.75 7.19
C CYS A 413 -2.94 10.92 5.94
N GLU A 414 -1.97 11.42 5.18
CA GLU A 414 -1.43 10.81 3.97
C GLU A 414 -0.02 10.24 4.22
N GLY A 415 0.35 9.25 3.41
CA GLY A 415 1.66 8.59 3.47
C GLY A 415 1.61 7.19 4.05
N HIS A 416 0.42 6.67 4.31
CA HIS A 416 0.20 5.37 4.93
C HIS A 416 -0.36 4.34 3.94
N ARG A 417 -0.16 3.08 4.31
CA ARG A 417 -0.59 1.91 3.56
C ARG A 417 -1.41 1.01 4.46
N LEU A 418 -2.06 -0.01 3.91
CA LEU A 418 -2.92 -0.91 4.69
C LEU A 418 -2.18 -1.56 5.86
N GLY A 419 -0.94 -2.03 5.66
CA GLY A 419 -0.16 -2.61 6.77
C GLY A 419 0.38 -1.57 7.77
N SER A 420 0.28 -0.26 7.49
CA SER A 420 0.53 0.76 8.52
C SER A 420 -0.47 0.69 9.67
N LEU A 421 -1.66 0.11 9.44
CA LEU A 421 -2.70 -0.07 10.46
C LEU A 421 -2.30 -1.07 11.57
N GLU A 422 -1.24 -1.85 11.36
CA GLU A 422 -0.64 -2.71 12.40
C GLU A 422 0.04 -1.88 13.51
N ASN A 423 0.27 -0.58 13.28
CA ASN A 423 0.92 0.29 14.25
C ASN A 423 0.06 0.47 15.51
N THR A 424 0.64 0.18 16.68
CA THR A 424 -0.05 0.24 17.97
C THR A 424 -0.65 1.63 18.27
N ALA A 425 -0.02 2.72 17.83
CA ALA A 425 -0.55 4.06 18.03
C ALA A 425 -1.89 4.29 17.30
N LEU A 426 -2.12 3.63 16.16
CA LEU A 426 -3.41 3.66 15.46
C LEU A 426 -4.42 2.74 16.13
N LEU A 427 -3.99 1.55 16.57
CA LEU A 427 -4.86 0.60 17.26
C LEU A 427 -5.38 1.13 18.60
N ASP A 428 -4.64 2.02 19.25
CA ASP A 428 -5.00 2.64 20.52
C ASP A 428 -5.93 3.86 20.34
N MET A 429 -6.13 4.38 19.12
CA MET A 429 -7.13 5.41 18.84
C MET A 429 -8.53 4.82 19.02
N LYS A 430 -9.13 5.01 20.20
CA LYS A 430 -10.48 4.55 20.54
C LYS A 430 -11.51 5.02 19.52
N GLU A 431 -11.92 4.13 18.60
CA GLU A 431 -12.96 4.29 17.56
C GLU A 431 -12.87 5.54 16.65
N GLY A 432 -11.81 6.33 16.77
CA GLY A 432 -11.65 7.63 16.12
C GLY A 432 -10.97 7.60 14.75
N ALA A 433 -10.30 6.51 14.39
CA ALA A 433 -9.67 6.36 13.07
C ALA A 433 -10.59 5.60 12.11
N GLY A 434 -10.80 6.17 10.93
CA GLY A 434 -11.35 5.51 9.75
C GLY A 434 -10.28 5.44 8.66
N VAL A 435 -10.55 4.62 7.64
CA VAL A 435 -9.71 4.52 6.44
C VAL A 435 -10.53 4.87 5.22
N LEU A 436 -9.94 5.62 4.29
CA LEU A 436 -10.56 6.02 3.04
C LEU A 436 -9.63 5.64 1.88
N PRO A 437 -10.18 5.24 0.71
CA PRO A 437 -9.37 5.20 -0.50
C PRO A 437 -8.95 6.62 -0.90
N HIS A 438 -7.92 6.72 -1.72
CA HIS A 438 -7.59 7.97 -2.40
C HIS A 438 -8.76 8.43 -3.28
N PRO A 439 -9.02 9.75 -3.36
CA PRO A 439 -10.14 10.27 -4.11
C PRO A 439 -9.96 10.06 -5.62
N GLN A 440 -11.05 9.78 -6.31
CA GLN A 440 -11.06 9.74 -7.77
C GLN A 440 -10.97 11.16 -8.36
N LEU A 441 -10.55 11.25 -9.63
CA LEU A 441 -10.44 12.52 -10.33
C LEU A 441 -11.83 13.12 -10.64
N TYR A 442 -12.76 12.30 -11.12
CA TYR A 442 -14.14 12.69 -11.41
C TYR A 442 -15.14 11.68 -10.86
N ALA A 443 -16.25 12.14 -10.28
CA ALA A 443 -17.33 11.26 -9.80
C ALA A 443 -17.98 10.41 -10.91
N SER A 444 -17.79 10.79 -12.18
CA SER A 444 -18.23 10.03 -13.35
C SER A 444 -17.35 8.83 -13.66
N ASP A 445 -16.14 8.74 -13.09
CA ASP A 445 -15.24 7.59 -13.29
C ASP A 445 -15.85 6.32 -12.68
N LYS A 446 -16.68 6.45 -11.63
CA LYS A 446 -17.42 5.35 -10.97
C LYS A 446 -16.53 4.15 -10.61
N ARG A 447 -15.27 4.45 -10.29
CA ARG A 447 -14.25 3.48 -9.89
C ARG A 447 -13.21 4.16 -9.00
N TYR A 448 -12.64 3.39 -8.09
CA TYR A 448 -11.44 3.77 -7.36
C TYR A 448 -10.26 3.00 -7.96
N ILE A 449 -9.04 3.51 -7.76
CA ILE A 449 -7.82 2.74 -7.97
C ILE A 449 -7.04 2.82 -6.67
N THR A 450 -6.57 1.67 -6.20
CA THR A 450 -5.71 1.56 -5.03
C THR A 450 -4.30 1.30 -5.51
N ALA A 451 -3.49 2.36 -5.57
CA ALA A 451 -2.09 2.21 -5.92
C ALA A 451 -1.32 1.48 -4.82
N THR A 452 -0.39 0.61 -5.20
CA THR A 452 0.55 -0.03 -4.26
C THR A 452 1.88 0.71 -4.24
N SER A 453 2.73 0.43 -3.26
CA SER A 453 4.12 0.84 -3.34
C SER A 453 4.83 0.21 -4.55
N ASN A 454 5.76 0.95 -5.15
CA ASN A 454 6.65 0.42 -6.19
C ASN A 454 7.74 -0.52 -5.63
N THR A 455 7.84 -0.64 -4.31
CA THR A 455 8.67 -1.63 -3.61
C THR A 455 7.84 -2.79 -3.05
N ALA A 456 6.57 -2.93 -3.45
CA ALA A 456 5.76 -4.08 -3.04
C ALA A 456 6.36 -5.37 -3.61
N ASN A 457 6.41 -6.42 -2.81
CA ASN A 457 6.93 -7.72 -3.21
C ASN A 457 5.92 -8.48 -4.07
N VAL A 458 6.34 -8.83 -5.29
CA VAL A 458 5.59 -9.65 -6.25
C VAL A 458 6.32 -10.97 -6.50
N GLY A 459 5.60 -11.97 -7.00
CA GLY A 459 6.19 -13.26 -7.37
C GLY A 459 6.68 -13.28 -8.83
N ALA A 460 7.66 -14.13 -9.12
CA ALA A 460 8.02 -14.52 -10.47
C ALA A 460 8.58 -15.95 -10.50
N ILE A 461 8.45 -16.62 -11.64
CA ILE A 461 8.99 -17.97 -11.85
C ILE A 461 10.25 -17.85 -12.71
N LEU A 462 11.38 -18.35 -12.23
CA LEU A 462 12.66 -18.28 -12.97
C LEU A 462 12.58 -19.03 -14.30
N LEU A 463 13.21 -18.48 -15.34
CA LEU A 463 13.33 -19.15 -16.63
C LEU A 463 13.92 -20.56 -16.52
N THR A 464 14.81 -20.78 -15.55
CA THR A 464 15.48 -22.07 -15.31
C THR A 464 14.67 -23.07 -14.50
N ALA A 465 13.60 -22.64 -13.81
CA ALA A 465 12.71 -23.52 -13.05
C ALA A 465 12.03 -24.51 -14.00
N LYS A 466 11.74 -25.73 -13.55
CA LYS A 466 11.12 -26.79 -14.36
C LYS A 466 9.83 -27.25 -13.70
N ASP A 467 9.02 -28.04 -14.43
CA ASP A 467 7.79 -28.62 -13.90
C ASP A 467 6.71 -27.55 -13.65
N GLU A 468 6.35 -26.86 -14.72
CA GLU A 468 5.43 -25.74 -14.77
C GLU A 468 4.05 -26.10 -14.20
N ALA A 469 3.58 -27.32 -14.45
CA ALA A 469 2.33 -27.84 -13.91
C ALA A 469 2.38 -27.99 -12.38
N PHE A 470 3.49 -28.51 -11.83
CA PHE A 470 3.71 -28.57 -10.39
C PHE A 470 3.76 -27.16 -9.77
N ILE A 471 4.60 -26.28 -10.33
CA ILE A 471 4.79 -24.92 -9.81
C ILE A 471 3.48 -24.14 -9.78
N SER A 472 2.75 -24.12 -10.89
CA SER A 472 1.45 -23.42 -10.96
C SER A 472 0.44 -23.99 -9.97
N THR A 473 0.39 -25.30 -9.79
CA THR A 473 -0.55 -25.93 -8.85
C THR A 473 -0.25 -25.53 -7.40
N VAL A 474 1.03 -25.55 -6.99
CA VAL A 474 1.41 -25.17 -5.62
C VAL A 474 1.11 -23.71 -5.35
N ILE A 475 1.45 -22.81 -6.28
CA ILE A 475 1.19 -21.37 -6.14
C ILE A 475 -0.33 -21.08 -6.10
N GLN A 476 -1.12 -21.77 -6.92
CA GLN A 476 -2.59 -21.66 -6.89
C GLN A 476 -3.16 -22.06 -5.53
N ALA A 477 -2.73 -23.19 -4.98
CA ALA A 477 -3.16 -23.65 -3.65
C ALA A 477 -2.72 -22.68 -2.55
N LEU A 478 -1.50 -22.15 -2.61
CA LEU A 478 -1.00 -21.13 -1.68
C LEU A 478 -1.90 -19.89 -1.67
N ASN A 479 -2.30 -19.37 -2.84
CA ASN A 479 -3.19 -18.21 -2.89
C ASN A 479 -4.59 -18.55 -2.33
N ARG A 480 -5.16 -19.68 -2.73
CA ARG A 480 -6.48 -20.14 -2.23
C ARG A 480 -6.51 -20.28 -0.70
N GLU A 481 -5.51 -20.94 -0.12
CA GLU A 481 -5.43 -21.13 1.34
C GLU A 481 -5.10 -19.83 2.07
N THR A 482 -4.35 -18.91 1.44
CA THR A 482 -4.10 -17.59 2.03
C THR A 482 -5.39 -16.77 2.12
N ALA A 483 -6.18 -16.78 1.04
CA ALA A 483 -7.47 -16.09 0.96
C ALA A 483 -8.46 -16.59 2.02
N SER A 484 -8.52 -17.90 2.24
CA SER A 484 -9.49 -18.51 3.15
C SER A 484 -9.05 -18.46 4.62
N ARG A 485 -7.76 -18.58 4.92
CA ARG A 485 -7.24 -18.72 6.30
C ARG A 485 -6.58 -17.48 6.84
N LEU A 486 -5.75 -16.81 6.04
CA LEU A 486 -4.88 -15.75 6.52
C LEU A 486 -5.51 -14.38 6.37
N ILE A 487 -6.05 -14.04 5.20
CA ILE A 487 -6.61 -12.70 4.92
C ILE A 487 -7.72 -12.32 5.94
N PRO A 488 -8.70 -13.19 6.28
CA PRO A 488 -9.71 -12.85 7.28
C PRO A 488 -9.13 -12.61 8.68
N LYS A 489 -8.11 -13.39 9.09
CA LYS A 489 -7.44 -13.18 10.38
C LYS A 489 -6.54 -11.95 10.37
N TYR A 490 -5.89 -11.65 9.26
CA TYR A 490 -5.07 -10.45 9.10
C TYR A 490 -5.91 -9.19 9.37
N TYR A 491 -7.06 -9.08 8.72
CA TYR A 491 -7.93 -7.93 8.96
C TYR A 491 -8.51 -7.88 10.38
N ARG A 492 -8.92 -9.02 10.93
CA ARG A 492 -9.55 -9.09 12.26
C ARG A 492 -8.55 -8.89 13.40
N ASP A 493 -7.41 -9.56 13.35
CA ASP A 493 -6.52 -9.72 14.49
C ASP A 493 -5.32 -8.76 14.41
N ALA A 494 -4.70 -8.63 13.23
CA ALA A 494 -3.56 -7.72 13.07
C ALA A 494 -4.02 -6.26 12.95
N LEU A 495 -5.05 -6.01 12.15
CA LEU A 495 -5.54 -4.64 11.93
C LEU A 495 -6.64 -4.22 12.92
N LYS A 496 -7.14 -5.17 13.73
CA LYS A 496 -8.27 -4.98 14.67
C LYS A 496 -9.50 -4.34 14.03
N LEU A 497 -9.73 -4.60 12.74
CA LEU A 497 -10.84 -4.01 12.01
C LEU A 497 -12.12 -4.73 12.41
N ARG A 498 -12.99 -4.02 13.13
CA ARG A 498 -14.27 -4.53 13.61
C ARG A 498 -15.35 -4.40 12.55
N TYR A 499 -15.33 -5.35 11.60
CA TYR A 499 -16.34 -5.48 10.55
C TYR A 499 -17.78 -5.51 11.08
N ASP A 500 -17.97 -6.06 12.28
CA ASP A 500 -19.23 -6.22 12.98
C ASP A 500 -19.73 -4.92 13.63
N ALA A 501 -18.83 -4.00 13.97
CA ALA A 501 -19.14 -2.82 14.77
C ALA A 501 -19.21 -1.52 13.95
N ASP A 502 -18.51 -1.43 12.82
CA ASP A 502 -18.53 -0.27 11.92
C ASP A 502 -19.04 -0.69 10.53
N PRO A 503 -20.26 -0.27 10.14
CA PRO A 503 -20.87 -0.68 8.87
C PRO A 503 -20.08 -0.20 7.64
N TYR A 504 -19.20 0.79 7.79
CA TYR A 504 -18.41 1.34 6.68
C TYR A 504 -17.05 0.67 6.51
N THR A 505 -16.45 0.18 7.60
CA THR A 505 -15.09 -0.40 7.59
C THR A 505 -14.97 -1.55 6.60
N ALA A 506 -15.95 -2.45 6.57
CA ALA A 506 -16.00 -3.56 5.61
C ALA A 506 -15.99 -3.07 4.15
N GLY A 507 -16.79 -2.04 3.86
CA GLY A 507 -16.90 -1.45 2.54
C GLY A 507 -15.61 -0.78 2.08
N MET A 508 -14.92 -0.04 2.96
CA MET A 508 -13.68 0.65 2.61
C MET A 508 -12.54 -0.34 2.35
N ILE A 509 -12.41 -1.38 3.18
CA ILE A 509 -11.41 -2.44 2.98
C ILE A 509 -11.64 -3.16 1.66
N ARG A 510 -12.90 -3.52 1.36
CA ARG A 510 -13.25 -4.16 0.09
C ARG A 510 -12.90 -3.27 -1.10
N ILE A 511 -13.18 -1.96 -1.03
CA ILE A 511 -12.78 -1.03 -2.09
C ILE A 511 -11.25 -1.00 -2.23
N LEU A 512 -10.51 -0.94 -1.12
CA LEU A 512 -9.04 -0.95 -1.17
C LEU A 512 -8.50 -2.23 -1.82
N HIS A 513 -9.01 -3.39 -1.42
CA HIS A 513 -8.61 -4.71 -1.90
C HIS A 513 -8.99 -4.96 -3.37
N ASP A 514 -10.27 -4.75 -3.73
CA ASP A 514 -10.80 -5.14 -5.04
C ASP A 514 -10.36 -4.19 -6.17
N ASN A 515 -9.79 -3.03 -5.84
CA ASN A 515 -9.40 -2.01 -6.81
C ASN A 515 -7.87 -1.80 -6.87
N ILE A 516 -7.07 -2.78 -6.43
CA ILE A 516 -5.60 -2.71 -6.54
C ILE A 516 -5.19 -2.61 -8.02
N GLY A 517 -4.51 -1.52 -8.39
CA GLY A 517 -4.23 -1.23 -9.80
C GLY A 517 -3.25 -0.07 -10.03
N GLY A 518 -3.12 0.35 -11.30
CA GLY A 518 -2.15 1.38 -11.72
C GLY A 518 -0.70 0.90 -11.68
N SER A 519 -0.50 -0.41 -11.78
CA SER A 519 0.78 -1.09 -11.57
C SER A 519 1.81 -0.79 -12.66
N PHE A 520 1.39 -0.51 -13.90
CA PHE A 520 2.30 -0.17 -14.99
C PHE A 520 3.18 1.04 -14.64
N MET A 521 2.56 2.09 -14.10
CA MET A 521 3.25 3.32 -13.71
C MET A 521 4.22 3.09 -12.55
N LEU A 522 3.95 2.12 -11.69
CA LEU A 522 4.83 1.76 -10.57
C LEU A 522 6.04 0.95 -11.03
N ALA A 523 5.81 0.00 -11.93
CA ALA A 523 6.82 -0.91 -12.46
C ALA A 523 7.75 -0.24 -13.48
N TYR A 524 7.20 0.61 -14.36
CA TYR A 524 7.92 1.15 -15.52
C TYR A 524 7.99 2.68 -15.55
N GLY A 525 7.31 3.39 -14.64
CA GLY A 525 7.24 4.85 -14.64
C GLY A 525 8.57 5.57 -14.37
N ASN A 526 9.49 4.98 -13.58
CA ASN A 526 10.81 5.58 -13.39
C ASN A 526 11.69 5.50 -14.65
N GLN A 527 11.52 4.45 -15.47
CA GLN A 527 12.18 4.35 -16.78
C GLN A 527 11.51 5.24 -17.85
N ALA A 528 10.34 5.80 -17.55
CA ALA A 528 9.67 6.78 -18.38
C ALA A 528 10.08 8.23 -18.10
N ILE A 529 10.79 8.47 -16.99
CA ILE A 529 11.10 9.80 -16.45
C ILE A 529 12.62 9.95 -16.22
N ASP A 530 13.44 9.04 -16.73
CA ASP A 530 14.88 9.29 -16.76
C ASP A 530 15.15 10.45 -17.74
N GLY A 531 15.94 11.42 -17.28
CA GLY A 531 16.26 12.63 -18.03
C GLY A 531 17.17 12.40 -19.24
N SER A 532 17.35 11.15 -19.70
CA SER A 532 18.12 10.86 -20.93
C SER A 532 17.39 11.31 -22.18
N GLY A 533 16.08 11.57 -22.10
CA GLY A 533 15.29 11.97 -23.25
C GLY A 533 15.12 10.85 -24.28
N ASP A 534 15.42 9.60 -23.93
CA ASP A 534 14.97 8.45 -24.71
C ASP A 534 13.53 8.10 -24.28
N PRO A 535 12.51 8.44 -25.09
CA PRO A 535 11.15 8.04 -24.79
C PRO A 535 11.05 6.51 -24.78
N VAL A 536 10.08 5.99 -24.05
CA VAL A 536 9.61 4.58 -24.06
C VAL A 536 9.37 3.99 -25.45
N GLY A 537 9.47 4.78 -26.54
CA GLY A 537 9.67 4.26 -27.89
C GLY A 537 10.82 3.25 -28.01
N THR A 538 11.92 3.44 -27.28
CA THR A 538 13.08 2.53 -27.34
C THR A 538 12.91 1.28 -26.48
N VAL A 539 12.22 1.40 -25.33
CA VAL A 539 11.88 0.24 -24.48
C VAL A 539 10.76 -0.57 -25.13
N SER A 540 9.67 0.03 -25.60
CA SER A 540 8.53 -0.71 -26.15
C SER A 540 8.90 -1.52 -27.40
N GLU A 541 9.58 -0.98 -28.40
CA GLU A 541 9.86 -1.77 -29.63
C GLU A 541 11.02 -2.75 -29.46
N SER A 542 12.09 -2.37 -28.75
CA SER A 542 13.26 -3.24 -28.57
C SER A 542 13.06 -4.32 -27.50
N VAL A 543 12.31 -4.03 -26.42
CA VAL A 543 11.95 -5.01 -25.38
C VAL A 543 10.83 -5.91 -25.89
N THR A 544 9.78 -5.37 -26.51
CA THR A 544 8.74 -6.22 -27.14
C THR A 544 9.36 -7.12 -28.22
N GLY A 545 10.29 -6.60 -29.00
CA GLY A 545 11.03 -7.39 -30.00
C GLY A 545 12.00 -8.42 -29.40
N ARG A 546 12.45 -8.26 -28.15
CA ARG A 546 13.23 -9.26 -27.39
C ARG A 546 12.31 -10.30 -26.77
N ILE A 547 11.26 -9.88 -26.07
CA ILE A 547 10.22 -10.76 -25.48
C ILE A 547 9.66 -11.69 -26.56
N LYS A 548 9.24 -11.15 -27.72
CA LYS A 548 8.75 -11.96 -28.84
C LYS A 548 9.80 -12.96 -29.37
N ARG A 549 11.10 -12.60 -29.38
CA ARG A 549 12.18 -13.47 -29.85
C ARG A 549 12.53 -14.60 -28.88
N TYR A 550 12.50 -14.32 -27.57
CA TYR A 550 12.80 -15.32 -26.55
C TYR A 550 11.72 -16.41 -26.45
N ASN A 551 10.48 -16.09 -26.81
CA ASN A 551 9.35 -17.03 -26.69
C ASN A 551 8.98 -17.76 -28.00
N THR A 552 9.72 -17.52 -29.09
CA THR A 552 9.56 -18.24 -30.38
C THR A 552 10.65 -19.29 -30.64
N ASN A 553 11.63 -19.40 -29.75
CA ASN A 553 12.65 -20.47 -29.74
C ASN A 553 12.47 -21.31 -28.48
#